data_AF-A0A3G9K7R5-F1
#
_entry.id   AF-A0A3G9K7R5-F1
#
_cell.length_a   1.000
_cell.length_b   1.000
_cell.length_c   1.000
_cell.angle_alpha   90.00
_cell.angle_beta   90.00
_cell.angle_gamma   90.00
#
_symmetry.space_group_name_H-M   'P 1'
#
loop_
_entity.id
_entity.type
_entity.pdbx_description
1 polymer ?
#
loop_
_entity_poly.entity_id
_entity_poly.type
_entity_poly.pdbx_seq_one_letter_code
_entity_poly.pdbx_strand_id
1 'polypeptide(L)' 'MDKNTMGRRLRSWMVDAGMTAEDLAARLKVSSGAVSSWTSGQRSVSLDRACQICDVFGKPLDELACRGE' A
#
# COMPACT_ATOMS: atom_id res chain seq x y z
N MET A 1 -7.20 -3.91 14.60
CA MET A 1 -6.78 -3.67 13.20
C MET A 1 -5.98 -2.38 13.17
N ASP A 2 -4.72 -2.51 13.58
CA ASP A 2 -3.81 -1.41 13.77
C ASP A 2 -3.41 -0.88 12.40
N LYS A 3 -4.10 0.18 11.96
CA LYS A 3 -3.90 0.86 10.66
C LYS A 3 -2.43 1.21 10.38
N ASN A 4 -1.60 1.24 11.42
CA ASN A 4 -0.17 1.50 11.38
C ASN A 4 0.63 0.37 10.69
N THR A 5 0.21 -0.90 10.80
CA THR A 5 1.00 -2.03 10.29
C THR A 5 0.95 -2.15 8.76
N MET A 6 -0.23 -1.96 8.15
CA MET A 6 -0.40 -2.04 6.70
C MET A 6 0.45 -0.98 5.98
N GLY A 7 0.36 0.27 6.42
CA GLY A 7 1.07 1.37 5.78
C GLY A 7 2.59 1.21 5.85
N ARG A 8 3.10 0.72 6.98
CA ARG A 8 4.52 0.40 7.16
C ARG A 8 4.97 -0.74 6.24
N ARG A 9 4.16 -1.80 6.08
CA ARG A 9 4.47 -2.91 5.16
C ARG A 9 4.47 -2.47 3.69
N LEU A 10 3.48 -1.68 3.29
CA LEU A 10 3.43 -1.12 1.93
C LEU A 10 4.70 -0.29 1.64
N ARG A 11 5.15 0.49 2.63
CA ARG A 11 6.40 1.24 2.51
C ARG A 11 7.61 0.31 2.37
N SER A 12 7.68 -0.77 3.13
CA SER A 12 8.74 -1.77 2.97
C SER A 12 8.76 -2.41 1.59
N TRP A 13 7.59 -2.74 1.02
CA TRP A 13 7.50 -3.29 -0.34
C TRP A 13 7.94 -2.30 -1.41
N MET A 14 7.56 -1.03 -1.26
CA MET A 14 8.06 0.03 -2.15
C MET A 14 9.57 0.15 -2.10
N VAL A 15 10.16 0.12 -0.90
CA VAL A 15 11.63 0.18 -0.73
C VAL A 15 12.31 -1.06 -1.32
N ASP A 16 11.77 -2.25 -1.09
CA ASP A 16 12.28 -3.52 -1.62
C ASP A 16 12.23 -3.56 -3.16
N ALA A 17 11.14 -3.05 -3.74
CA ALA A 17 10.96 -2.91 -5.18
C ALA A 17 11.71 -1.71 -5.79
N GLY A 18 12.34 -0.86 -4.97
CA GLY A 18 12.97 0.39 -5.43
C GLY A 18 11.98 1.43 -5.98
N MET A 19 10.69 1.31 -5.66
CA MET A 19 9.63 2.23 -6.07
C MET A 19 9.44 3.37 -5.06
N THR A 20 9.08 4.55 -5.56
CA THR A 20 8.65 5.67 -4.73
C THR A 20 7.13 5.74 -4.63
N ALA A 21 6.62 6.49 -3.66
CA ALA A 21 5.17 6.74 -3.54
C ALA A 21 4.59 7.42 -4.80
N GLU A 22 5.40 8.19 -5.53
CA GLU A 22 5.02 8.83 -6.78
C GLU A 22 4.96 7.83 -7.94
N ASP A 23 5.91 6.90 -8.03
CA ASP A 23 5.88 5.83 -9.05
C ASP A 23 4.67 4.91 -8.83
N LEU A 24 4.44 4.52 -7.57
CA LEU A 24 3.27 3.74 -7.20
C LEU A 24 1.98 4.51 -7.52
N ALA A 25 1.92 5.79 -7.18
CA ALA A 25 0.77 6.63 -7.49
C ALA A 25 0.50 6.72 -9.00
N ALA A 26 1.55 6.87 -9.81
CA ALA A 26 1.45 6.89 -11.27
C ALA A 26 0.92 5.56 -11.82
N ARG A 27 1.43 4.42 -11.32
CA ARG A 27 0.97 3.07 -11.69
C ARG A 27 -0.51 2.85 -11.37
N LEU A 28 -0.93 3.28 -10.18
CA LEU A 28 -2.31 3.15 -9.69
C LEU A 28 -3.26 4.25 -10.21
N LYS A 29 -2.74 5.22 -10.98
CA LYS A 29 -3.47 6.43 -11.40
C LYS A 29 -4.17 7.11 -10.23
N VAL A 30 -3.46 7.26 -9.11
CA VAL A 30 -3.89 8.00 -7.93
C VAL A 30 -2.95 9.16 -7.66
N SER A 31 -3.34 10.06 -6.75
CA SER A 31 -2.44 11.12 -6.30
C SER A 31 -1.39 10.56 -5.34
N SER A 32 -0.16 11.08 -5.40
CA SER A 32 0.92 10.77 -4.46
C SER A 32 0.51 10.97 -3.00
N GLY A 33 -0.33 11.98 -2.73
CA GLY A 33 -0.94 12.21 -1.42
C GLY A 33 -1.80 11.03 -0.92
N ALA A 34 -2.49 10.32 -1.80
CA ALA A 34 -3.26 9.13 -1.42
C ALA A 34 -2.34 8.00 -0.93
N VAL A 35 -1.22 7.77 -1.63
CA VAL A 35 -0.22 6.77 -1.25
C VAL A 35 0.46 7.15 0.08
N SER A 36 0.78 8.42 0.29
CA SER A 36 1.26 8.93 1.59
C SER A 36 0.25 8.69 2.71
N SER A 37 -1.04 8.97 2.49
CA SER A 37 -2.07 8.69 3.50
C SER A 37 -2.22 7.20 3.80
N TRP A 38 -2.01 6.30 2.82
CA TRP A 38 -2.04 4.85 3.04
C TRP A 38 -0.83 4.36 3.82
N THR A 39 0.38 4.77 3.42
CA THR A 39 1.63 4.39 4.10
C THR A 39 1.75 4.95 5.50
N SER A 40 1.18 6.13 5.75
CA SER A 40 1.12 6.73 7.08
C SER A 40 -0.02 6.18 7.95
N GLY A 41 -0.89 5.31 7.42
CA GLY A 41 -2.05 4.77 8.15
C GLY A 41 -3.16 5.80 8.43
N GLN A 42 -3.09 6.97 7.79
CA GLN A 42 -4.03 8.08 7.96
C GLN A 42 -5.36 7.83 7.24
N ARG A 43 -5.34 7.04 6.15
CA ARG A 43 -6.53 6.71 5.35
C ARG A 43 -6.62 5.21 5.12
N SER A 44 -7.81 4.65 5.34
CA SER A 44 -8.11 3.26 4.97
C SER A 44 -8.03 3.12 3.45
N VAL A 45 -7.24 2.16 2.97
CA VAL A 45 -7.27 1.77 1.56
C VAL A 45 -8.59 1.06 1.27
N SER A 46 -9.21 1.35 0.14
CA SER A 46 -10.37 0.58 -0.33
C SER A 46 -9.89 -0.75 -0.90
N LEU A 47 -10.72 -1.80 -0.83
CA LEU A 47 -10.37 -3.14 -1.34
C LEU A 47 -9.92 -3.12 -2.81
N ASP A 48 -10.57 -2.31 -3.65
CA ASP A 48 -10.19 -2.07 -5.05
C ASP A 48 -8.73 -1.60 -5.19
N ARG A 49 -8.34 -0.61 -4.40
CA ARG A 49 -6.97 -0.05 -4.41
C ARG A 49 -5.96 -1.03 -3.83
N ALA A 50 -6.35 -1.76 -2.80
CA ALA A 50 -5.53 -2.82 -2.23
C ALA A 50 -5.26 -3.92 -3.27
N CYS A 51 -6.28 -4.32 -4.04
CA CYS A 51 -6.14 -5.26 -5.15
C CYS A 51 -5.18 -4.75 -6.23
N GLN A 52 -5.31 -3.48 -6.64
CA GLN A 52 -4.39 -2.88 -7.61
C GLN A 52 -2.94 -2.82 -7.10
N ILE A 53 -2.73 -2.49 -5.82
CA ILE A 53 -1.39 -2.52 -5.21
C ILE A 53 -0.83 -3.95 -5.27
N CYS A 54 -1.64 -4.93 -4.87
CA CYS A 54 -1.29 -6.34 -4.93
C CYS A 54 -0.92 -6.81 -6.34
N ASP A 55 -1.64 -6.34 -7.36
CA ASP A 55 -1.35 -6.62 -8.77
C ASP A 55 -0.01 -6.01 -9.20
N VAL A 56 0.28 -4.76 -8.82
CA VAL A 56 1.54 -4.06 -9.11
C VAL A 56 2.75 -4.77 -8.48
N PHE A 57 2.62 -5.23 -7.24
CA PHE A 57 3.72 -5.92 -6.54
C PHE A 57 3.71 -7.44 -6.73
N GLY A 58 2.67 -8.00 -7.36
CA GLY A 58 2.46 -9.45 -7.45
C GLY A 58 2.33 -10.14 -6.08
N LYS A 59 1.84 -9.44 -5.05
CA LYS A 59 1.76 -9.95 -3.66
C LYS A 59 0.32 -10.06 -3.17
N PRO A 60 -0.01 -11.08 -2.35
CA PRO A 60 -1.37 -11.25 -1.88
C PRO A 60 -1.77 -10.16 -0.89
N LEU A 61 -3.05 -9.77 -0.93
CA LEU A 61 -3.63 -8.79 -0.01
C LEU A 61 -3.49 -9.20 1.46
N ASP A 62 -3.43 -10.51 1.71
CA ASP A 62 -3.24 -11.08 3.04
C ASP A 62 -1.91 -10.64 3.68
N GLU A 63 -0.82 -10.55 2.89
CA GLU A 63 0.45 -10.03 3.41
C GLU A 63 0.39 -8.52 3.69
N LEU A 64 -0.41 -7.78 2.91
CA LEU A 64 -0.58 -6.32 3.05
C LEU A 64 -1.47 -5.98 4.25
N ALA A 65 -2.58 -6.69 4.42
CA ALA A 65 -3.58 -6.45 5.46
C ALA A 65 -3.31 -7.23 6.76
N CYS A 66 -2.30 -8.11 6.77
CA CYS A 66 -1.94 -9.07 7.83
C CYS A 66 -2.83 -9.00 9.06
N ARG A 67 -3.87 -9.84 9.03
CA ARG A 67 -4.80 -10.11 10.13
C ARG A 67 -3.97 -10.68 11.29
N GLY A 68 -3.52 -9.82 12.19
CA GLY A 68 -3.03 -10.27 13.49
C GLY A 68 -4.20 -10.88 14.25
N GLU A 69 -4.12 -12.18 14.52
CA GLU A 69 -4.89 -12.84 15.59
C GLU A 69 -4.42 -12.38 16.97
#